data_AF-G4RPQ8-F1
#
_entry.id   AF-G4RPQ8-F1
#
_cell.length_a   1.000
_cell.length_b   1.000
_cell.length_c   1.000
_cell.angle_alpha   90.00
_cell.angle_beta   90.00
_cell.angle_gamma   90.00
#
_symmetry.space_group_name_H-M   'P 1'
#
loop_
_entity.id
_entity.type
_entity.pdbx_description
1 polymer ?
#
loop_
_entity_poly.entity_id
_entity_poly.type
_entity_poly.pdbx_seq_one_letter_code
_entity_poly.pdbx_strand_id
1 'polypeptide(L)'
;MELDDPLIARYVEKLRERGRAELIDKVIPNSSLLRTIADMSGRPASEVVEELARLLRERLDPESATAAYSEIFGASDAERALSSLARHLAFWYLKIAEQLGIIRYSDAAPSRAD
;
A
#
# COMPACT_ATOMS: atom_id res chain seq x y z
N MET A 1 4.95 -14.01 -6.13
CA MET A 1 5.25 -12.59 -5.83
C MET A 1 5.43 -12.53 -4.34
N GLU A 2 6.64 -12.29 -3.88
CA GLU A 2 6.97 -12.26 -2.45
C GLU A 2 6.53 -10.89 -1.88
N LEU A 3 5.95 -10.90 -0.69
CA LEU A 3 5.59 -9.67 0.03
C LEU A 3 6.85 -9.19 0.74
N ASP A 4 7.65 -8.38 0.06
CA ASP A 4 8.93 -7.87 0.60
C ASP A 4 8.72 -6.80 1.69
N ASP A 5 7.48 -6.32 1.86
CA ASP A 5 7.15 -5.31 2.85
C ASP A 5 6.76 -5.95 4.19
N PRO A 6 7.55 -5.74 5.27
CA PRO A 6 7.33 -6.40 6.55
C PRO A 6 6.01 -5.97 7.20
N LEU A 7 5.56 -4.73 6.98
CA LEU A 7 4.32 -4.23 7.56
C LEU A 7 3.11 -4.83 6.87
N ILE A 8 3.13 -4.98 5.54
CA ILE A 8 2.06 -5.64 4.79
C ILE A 8 2.02 -7.13 5.15
N ALA A 9 3.17 -7.80 5.19
CA ALA A 9 3.25 -9.21 5.57
C ALA A 9 2.67 -9.45 6.97
N ARG A 10 3.07 -8.63 7.95
CA ARG A 10 2.58 -8.77 9.31
C ARG A 10 1.09 -8.45 9.44
N TYR A 11 0.59 -7.48 8.68
CA TYR A 11 -0.84 -7.20 8.61
C TYR A 11 -1.65 -8.40 8.08
N VAL A 12 -1.18 -9.07 7.03
CA VAL A 12 -1.81 -10.29 6.51
C VAL A 12 -1.82 -11.41 7.54
N GLU A 13 -0.74 -11.59 8.29
CA GLU A 13 -0.69 -12.55 9.40
C GLU A 13 -1.71 -12.19 10.49
N LYS A 14 -1.81 -10.90 10.84
CA LYS A 14 -2.80 -10.41 11.83
C LYS A 14 -4.25 -10.60 11.41
N LEU A 15 -4.54 -10.51 10.12
CA LEU A 15 -5.86 -10.84 9.58
C LEU A 15 -6.16 -12.34 9.73
N ARG A 16 -5.18 -13.22 9.45
CA ARG A 16 -5.32 -14.68 9.62
C ARG A 16 -5.57 -15.08 11.07
N GLU A 17 -4.74 -14.57 11.99
CA GLU A 17 -4.84 -14.83 13.43
C GLU A 17 -6.22 -14.46 13.99
N ARG A 18 -6.86 -13.43 13.42
CA ARG A 18 -8.18 -12.93 13.84
C ARG A 18 -9.36 -13.55 13.09
N GLY A 19 -9.12 -14.53 12.23
CA GLY A 19 -10.17 -15.16 11.43
C GLY A 19 -10.80 -14.25 10.37
N ARG A 20 -10.10 -13.18 9.95
CA ARG A 20 -10.53 -12.22 8.92
C ARG A 20 -9.92 -12.54 7.55
N ALA A 21 -9.90 -13.83 7.21
CA ALA A 21 -9.21 -14.32 6.02
C ALA A 21 -9.77 -13.74 4.72
N GLU A 22 -11.06 -13.41 4.69
CA GLU A 22 -11.76 -12.76 3.58
C GLU A 22 -11.25 -11.36 3.25
N LEU A 23 -10.53 -10.71 4.17
CA LEU A 23 -9.87 -9.43 3.93
C LEU A 23 -8.50 -9.59 3.28
N ILE A 24 -7.87 -10.77 3.36
CA ILE A 24 -6.54 -11.04 2.81
C ILE A 24 -6.60 -10.96 1.28
N ASP A 25 -7.61 -11.54 0.66
CA ASP A 25 -7.78 -11.49 -0.79
C ASP A 25 -7.99 -10.05 -1.29
N LYS A 26 -8.52 -9.17 -0.44
CA LYS A 26 -8.71 -7.75 -0.73
C LYS A 26 -7.42 -6.93 -0.59
N VAL A 27 -6.36 -7.49 -0.01
CA VAL A 27 -5.04 -6.86 0.04
C VAL A 27 -4.36 -6.90 -1.32
N ILE A 28 -4.66 -7.88 -2.18
CA ILE A 28 -4.09 -7.95 -3.53
C ILE A 28 -4.81 -6.92 -4.43
N PRO A 29 -4.09 -6.11 -5.24
CA PRO A 29 -4.73 -5.15 -6.11
C PRO A 29 -5.54 -5.88 -7.19
N ASN A 30 -6.81 -5.50 -7.35
CA ASN A 30 -7.66 -6.03 -8.42
C ASN A 30 -7.54 -5.20 -9.70
N SER A 31 -8.12 -5.70 -10.80
CA SER A 31 -8.08 -5.03 -12.11
C SER A 31 -8.67 -3.62 -12.10
N SER A 32 -9.70 -3.37 -11.30
CA SER A 32 -10.29 -2.03 -11.15
C SER A 32 -9.29 -1.06 -10.53
N LEU A 33 -8.55 -1.49 -9.51
CA LEU A 33 -7.56 -0.65 -8.85
C LEU A 33 -6.35 -0.40 -9.75
N LEU A 34 -5.89 -1.43 -10.47
CA LEU A 34 -4.82 -1.27 -11.46
C LEU A 34 -5.21 -0.30 -12.59
N ARG A 35 -6.49 -0.32 -13.01
CA ARG A 35 -7.03 0.69 -13.94
C ARG A 35 -7.01 2.09 -13.33
N THR A 36 -7.43 2.25 -12.08
CA THR A 36 -7.34 3.55 -11.38
C THR A 36 -5.90 4.07 -11.34
N ILE A 37 -4.91 3.20 -11.11
CA ILE A 37 -3.49 3.57 -11.16
C ILE A 37 -3.08 3.99 -12.58
N ALA A 38 -3.53 3.25 -13.61
CA ALA A 38 -3.28 3.60 -15.01
C ALA A 38 -3.86 4.96 -15.39
N ASP A 39 -5.06 5.28 -14.92
CA ASP A 39 -5.72 6.57 -15.17
C ASP A 39 -5.00 7.74 -14.48
N MET A 40 -4.19 7.46 -13.44
CA MET A 40 -3.31 8.42 -12.78
C MET A 40 -1.91 8.50 -13.41
N SER A 41 -1.66 7.77 -14.50
CA SER A 41 -0.39 7.81 -15.22
C SER A 41 -0.08 9.23 -15.71
N GLY A 42 1.19 9.63 -15.58
CA GLY A 42 1.65 10.99 -15.91
C GLY A 42 1.59 12.00 -14.76
N ARG A 43 0.96 11.66 -13.62
CA ARG A 43 1.05 12.45 -12.38
C ARG A 43 2.33 12.14 -11.61
N PRO A 44 2.81 13.02 -10.71
CA PRO A 44 3.93 12.72 -9.83
C PRO A 44 3.64 11.49 -8.97
N ALA A 45 4.62 10.58 -8.86
CA ALA A 45 4.45 9.34 -8.09
C ALA A 45 4.02 9.59 -6.64
N SER A 46 4.53 10.66 -6.01
CA SER A 46 4.13 11.08 -4.65
C SER A 46 2.63 11.38 -4.53
N GLU A 47 2.04 12.07 -5.52
CA GLU A 47 0.60 12.36 -5.51
C GLU A 47 -0.23 11.09 -5.67
N VAL A 48 0.22 10.18 -6.55
CA VAL A 48 -0.48 8.91 -6.79
C VAL A 48 -0.44 8.04 -5.54
N VAL A 49 0.70 7.97 -4.85
CA VAL A 49 0.84 7.29 -3.55
C VAL A 49 -0.12 7.87 -2.53
N GLU A 50 -0.18 9.20 -2.38
CA GLU A 50 -1.06 9.85 -1.41
C GLU A 50 -2.53 9.59 -1.68
N GLU A 51 -2.94 9.66 -2.95
CA GLU A 51 -4.32 9.41 -3.34
C GLU A 51 -4.72 7.94 -3.15
N LEU A 52 -3.85 7.00 -3.53
CA LEU A 52 -4.05 5.57 -3.28
C LEU A 52 -4.09 5.27 -1.78
N ALA A 53 -3.18 5.83 -1.00
CA ALA A 53 -3.16 5.63 0.45
C ALA A 53 -4.48 6.10 1.08
N ARG A 54 -5.02 7.24 0.65
CA ARG A 54 -6.33 7.72 1.10
C ARG A 54 -7.45 6.72 0.77
N LEU A 55 -7.50 6.21 -0.47
CA LEU A 55 -8.50 5.23 -0.90
C LEU A 55 -8.41 3.89 -0.17
N LEU A 56 -7.19 3.46 0.15
CA LEU A 56 -6.93 2.17 0.79
C LEU A 56 -7.18 2.21 2.29
N ARG A 57 -6.91 3.34 2.93
CA ARG A 57 -7.06 3.51 4.37
C ARG A 57 -8.45 3.12 4.88
N GLU A 58 -9.51 3.46 4.15
CA GLU A 58 -10.90 3.12 4.51
C GLU A 58 -11.23 1.63 4.41
N ARG A 59 -10.39 0.85 3.72
CA ARG A 59 -10.58 -0.59 3.48
C ARG A 59 -9.79 -1.46 4.47
N LEU A 60 -8.93 -0.85 5.28
CA LEU A 60 -8.08 -1.55 6.23
C LEU A 60 -8.86 -1.86 7.50
N ASP A 61 -8.59 -3.04 8.06
CA ASP A 61 -9.05 -3.38 9.40
C ASP A 61 -8.19 -2.65 10.45
N PRO A 62 -8.75 -1.71 11.25
CA PRO A 62 -7.98 -0.92 12.19
C PRO A 62 -7.28 -1.75 13.28
N GLU A 63 -7.93 -2.81 13.75
CA GLU A 63 -7.39 -3.66 14.81
C GLU A 63 -6.16 -4.44 14.33
N SER A 64 -6.25 -5.07 13.16
CA SER A 64 -5.14 -5.81 12.56
C SER A 64 -4.01 -4.88 12.15
N ALA A 65 -4.32 -3.70 11.61
CA ALA A 65 -3.33 -2.69 11.25
C ALA A 65 -2.56 -2.19 12.48
N THR A 66 -3.28 -1.84 13.55
CA THR A 66 -2.67 -1.37 14.80
C THR A 66 -1.80 -2.44 15.44
N ALA A 67 -2.26 -3.70 15.45
CA ALA A 67 -1.47 -4.79 16.01
C ALA A 67 -0.19 -5.08 15.20
N ALA A 68 -0.28 -5.11 13.87
CA ALA A 68 0.88 -5.30 13.01
C ALA A 68 1.89 -4.16 13.17
N TYR A 69 1.40 -2.92 13.20
CA TYR A 69 2.23 -1.73 13.41
C TYR A 69 2.90 -1.74 14.79
N SER A 70 2.15 -2.06 15.84
CA SER A 70 2.68 -2.08 17.21
C SER A 70 3.78 -3.12 17.41
N GLU A 71 3.71 -4.26 16.72
CA GLU A 71 4.76 -5.28 16.83
C GLU A 71 6.04 -4.91 16.08
N ILE A 72 5.96 -4.15 15.00
CA ILE A 72 7.13 -3.70 14.23
C ILE A 72 7.77 -2.45 14.84
N PHE A 73 6.95 -1.50 15.28
CA PHE A 73 7.40 -0.17 15.69
C PHE A 73 7.33 0.08 17.20
N GLY A 74 6.81 -0.87 17.98
CA GLY A 74 6.72 -0.76 19.45
C GLY A 74 5.72 0.30 19.93
N ALA A 75 4.83 0.79 19.06
CA ALA A 75 3.87 1.84 19.38
C ALA A 75 2.46 1.49 18.92
N SER A 76 1.47 1.73 19.77
CA SER A 76 0.05 1.54 19.46
C SER A 76 -0.61 2.89 19.17
N ASP A 77 -0.61 3.29 17.90
CA ASP A 77 -1.32 4.47 17.39
C ASP A 77 -2.10 4.06 16.13
N ALA A 78 -3.42 3.97 16.26
CA ALA A 78 -4.28 3.46 15.19
C ALA A 78 -4.26 4.34 13.94
N GLU A 79 -4.21 5.66 14.12
CA GLU A 79 -4.17 6.64 13.03
C GLU A 79 -2.87 6.53 12.23
N ARG A 80 -1.74 6.41 12.94
CA ARG A 80 -0.43 6.19 12.31
C ARG A 80 -0.33 4.81 11.68
N ALA A 81 -0.87 3.78 12.31
CA ALA A 81 -0.85 2.42 11.79
C ALA A 81 -1.60 2.33 10.45
N LEU A 82 -2.83 2.85 10.42
CA LEU A 82 -3.64 2.92 9.21
C LEU A 82 -2.96 3.72 8.10
N SER A 83 -2.45 4.91 8.43
CA SER A 83 -1.79 5.78 7.44
C SER A 83 -0.49 5.18 6.90
N SER A 84 0.31 4.52 7.75
CA SER A 84 1.56 3.87 7.33
C SER A 84 1.28 2.65 6.47
N LEU A 85 0.39 1.76 6.91
CA LEU A 85 0.03 0.57 6.14
C LEU A 85 -0.58 0.94 4.78
N ALA A 86 -1.45 1.94 4.73
CA ALA A 86 -2.03 2.40 3.47
C ALA A 86 -0.99 2.93 2.48
N ARG A 87 0.03 3.66 2.95
CA ARG A 87 1.15 4.11 2.12
C ARG A 87 2.01 2.94 1.62
N HIS A 88 2.33 1.99 2.50
CA HIS A 88 3.08 0.79 2.12
C HIS A 88 2.34 0.01 1.02
N LEU A 89 1.02 -0.19 1.17
CA LEU A 89 0.19 -0.82 0.15
C LEU A 89 0.16 -0.01 -1.15
N ALA A 90 0.02 1.32 -1.08
CA ALA A 90 0.04 2.18 -2.26
C ALA A 90 1.36 2.05 -3.04
N PHE A 91 2.50 2.08 -2.35
CA PHE A 91 3.81 1.84 -2.97
C PHE A 91 3.92 0.45 -3.57
N TRP A 92 3.44 -0.58 -2.86
CA TRP A 92 3.46 -1.94 -3.36
C TRP A 92 2.61 -2.10 -4.63
N TYR A 93 1.43 -1.48 -4.68
CA TYR A 93 0.57 -1.51 -5.86
C TYR A 93 1.17 -0.77 -7.05
N LEU A 94 1.85 0.34 -6.81
CA LEU A 94 2.60 1.04 -7.85
C LEU A 94 3.72 0.16 -8.43
N LYS A 95 4.48 -0.52 -7.56
CA LYS A 95 5.50 -1.49 -8.00
C LYS A 95 4.89 -2.61 -8.84
N ILE A 96 3.74 -3.16 -8.43
CA ILE A 96 3.02 -4.18 -9.20
C ILE A 96 2.62 -3.63 -10.57
N ALA A 97 2.00 -2.46 -10.62
CA ALA A 97 1.52 -1.87 -11.86
C ALA A 97 2.69 -1.55 -12.82
N GLU A 98 3.84 -1.14 -12.30
CA GLU A 98 5.08 -0.97 -13.06
C GLU A 98 5.64 -2.30 -13.58
N GLN A 99 5.73 -3.33 -12.73
CA GLN A 99 6.18 -4.67 -13.12
C GLN A 99 5.28 -5.31 -14.18
N LEU A 100 3.99 -5.00 -14.17
CA LEU A 100 3.02 -5.43 -15.18
C LEU A 100 3.05 -4.56 -16.45
N GLY A 101 3.86 -3.51 -16.50
CA GLY A 101 3.97 -2.60 -17.65
C GLY A 101 2.76 -1.70 -17.86
N ILE A 102 1.89 -1.54 -16.85
CA ILE A 102 0.69 -0.69 -16.88
C ILE A 102 1.07 0.79 -16.85
N ILE A 103 2.13 1.10 -16.11
CA ILE A 103 2.66 2.45 -15.89
C ILE A 103 4.19 2.41 -16.00
N ARG A 104 4.80 3.59 -16.17
CA ARG A 104 6.24 3.81 -15.98
C ARG A 104 6.41 5.09 -15.19
N TYR A 105 6.87 5.00 -13.95
CA TYR A 105 7.31 6.17 -13.22
C TYR A 105 8.83 6.26 -13.35
N SER A 106 9.31 7.34 -13.94
CA SER A 106 10.75 7.60 -13.94
C SER A 106 11.13 8.01 -12.53
N ASP A 107 12.00 7.24 -11.87
CA ASP A 107 12.70 7.65 -10.64
C ASP A 107 13.79 8.70 -10.96
N ALA A 108 13.49 9.60 -11.89
CA ALA A 108 14.35 10.73 -12.17
C ALA A 108 13.95 11.82 -11.19
N ALA A 109 14.73 11.93 -10.10
CA ALA A 109 14.90 13.23 -9.45
C ALA A 109 15.07 14.28 -10.56
N PRO A 110 14.45 15.47 -10.45
CA PRO A 110 14.66 16.51 -11.45
C PRO A 110 16.17 16.69 -11.60
N SER A 111 16.67 16.35 -12.79
CA SER A 111 18.03 16.68 -13.19
C SER A 111 18.15 18.16 -12.90
N ARG A 112 18.94 18.53 -11.89
CA ARG A 112 19.31 19.92 -11.67
C ARG A 112 20.02 20.34 -12.95
N ALA A 113 19.29 21.03 -13.80
CA ALA A 113 19.90 21.95 -14.74
C ALA A 113 20.51 23.07 -13.90
N ASP A 114 21.74 23.41 -14.25
CA ASP A 114 22.64 24.48 -13.76
C ASP A 114 23.74 24.03 -12.78
#